data_AF-A0A7C6ULP5-F1
#
_entry.id   AF-A0A7C6ULP5-F1
#
_cell.length_a   1.000
_cell.length_b   1.000
_cell.length_c   1.000
_cell.angle_alpha   90.00
_cell.angle_beta   90.00
_cell.angle_gamma   90.00
#
_symmetry.space_group_name_H-M   'P 1'
#
loop_
_entity.id
_entity.type
_entity.pdbx_description
1 polymer ?
#
loop_
_entity_poly.entity_id
_entity_poly.type
_entity_poly.pdbx_seq_one_letter_code
_entity_poly.pdbx_strand_id
1 'polypeptide(L)' 'MKDPHDIIIRPLITEKTMSLKEENKYVFEVAKNANKTEIKNALEAIFGVKVEKVNVLNMLGKQNVCLHGHLP' A
#
# COMPACT_ATOMS: atom_id res chain seq x y z
N MET A 1 1.74 -21.56 1.72
CA MET A 1 2.16 -20.31 2.40
C MET A 1 2.53 -19.33 1.30
N LYS A 2 2.00 -18.10 1.32
CA LYS A 2 2.44 -17.06 0.39
C LYS A 2 3.71 -16.43 0.96
N ASP A 3 4.71 -16.23 0.12
CA ASP A 3 5.95 -15.60 0.52
C ASP A 3 5.71 -14.14 0.97
N PRO A 4 6.32 -13.69 2.08
CA PRO A 4 6.12 -12.33 2.59
C PRO A 4 6.57 -11.25 1.60
N HIS A 5 7.51 -11.58 0.71
CA HIS A 5 7.96 -10.69 -0.37
C HIS A 5 6.92 -10.51 -1.50
N ASP A 6 5.97 -11.42 -1.66
CA ASP A 6 4.89 -11.26 -2.65
C ASP A 6 3.81 -10.28 -2.15
N ILE A 7 3.72 -10.11 -0.83
CA ILE A 7 2.70 -9.27 -0.18
C ILE A 7 3.07 -7.79 -0.26
N ILE A 8 4.35 -7.45 -0.04
CA ILE A 8 4.85 -6.06 -0.02
C ILE A 8 5.52 -5.76 -1.35
N ILE A 9 4.90 -4.90 -2.16
CA ILE A 9 5.37 -4.59 -3.52
C ILE A 9 6.45 -3.51 -3.47
N ARG A 10 6.15 -2.36 -2.83
CA ARG A 10 7.06 -1.22 -2.73
C ARG A 10 6.64 -0.21 -1.65
N PRO A 11 7.58 0.58 -1.09
CA PRO A 11 7.23 1.74 -0.27
C PRO A 11 6.63 2.87 -1.13
N LEU A 12 5.62 3.56 -0.61
CA LEU A 12 4.96 4.66 -1.31
C LEU A 12 5.47 6.02 -0.82
N ILE A 13 6.35 6.65 -1.59
CA ILE A 13 6.95 7.95 -1.27
C ILE A 13 6.16 9.05 -1.99
N THR A 14 5.40 9.83 -1.21
CA THR A 14 4.66 11.02 -1.67
C THR A 14 4.78 12.09 -0.57
N GLU A 15 4.52 13.36 -0.88
CA GLU A 15 4.55 14.45 0.10
C GLU A 15 3.68 14.13 1.34
N LYS A 16 2.50 13.56 1.11
CA LYS A 16 1.60 13.12 2.19
C LYS A 16 2.20 11.98 3.03
N THR A 17 2.85 11.01 2.40
CA THR A 17 3.54 9.95 3.16
C THR A 17 4.70 10.50 3.97
N MET A 18 5.39 11.53 3.48
CA MET A 18 6.50 12.14 4.23
C MET A 18 5.99 12.79 5.52
N SER A 19 4.86 13.51 5.50
CA SER A 19 4.26 14.04 6.74
C SER A 19 3.85 12.94 7.71
N LEU A 20 3.33 11.80 7.21
CA LEU A 20 2.96 10.65 8.03
C LEU A 20 4.18 9.96 8.67
N LYS A 21 5.36 10.06 8.04
CA LYS A 21 6.60 9.51 8.57
C LYS A 21 7.03 10.19 9.87
N GLU A 22 6.73 11.48 10.04
CA GLU A 22 6.96 12.22 11.29
C GLU A 22 6.16 11.61 12.46
N GLU A 23 4.99 11.04 12.17
CA GLU A 23 4.14 10.29 13.10
C GLU A 23 4.49 8.78 13.18
N ASN A 24 5.66 8.36 12.68
CA ASN A 24 6.09 6.95 12.61
C ASN A 24 5.16 6.05 11.77
N LYS A 25 4.38 6.63 10.85
CA LYS A 25 3.49 5.88 9.96
C LYS A 25 4.15 5.72 8.59
N TYR A 26 4.35 4.47 8.18
CA TYR A 26 4.91 4.12 6.88
C TYR A 26 3.82 3.56 5.97
N VAL A 27 3.85 3.97 4.70
CA VAL A 27 2.86 3.56 3.70
C VAL A 27 3.53 2.68 2.65
N PHE A 28 2.95 1.51 2.43
CA PHE A 28 3.42 0.52 1.46
C PHE A 28 2.32 0.18 0.48
N GLU A 29 2.70 -0.05 -0.76
CA GLU A 29 1.85 -0.70 -1.75
C GLU A 29 1.90 -2.21 -1.53
N VAL A 30 0.73 -2.83 -1.40
CA VAL A 30 0.58 -4.25 -1.09
C VAL A 30 -0.27 -4.94 -2.15
N ALA A 31 -0.13 -6.27 -2.24
CA ALA A 31 -0.95 -7.08 -3.14
C ALA A 31 -2.44 -6.96 -2.78
N LYS A 32 -3.31 -6.81 -3.80
CA LYS A 32 -4.77 -6.69 -3.61
C LYS A 32 -5.42 -7.89 -2.89
N ASN A 33 -4.76 -9.05 -2.97
CA ASN A 33 -5.25 -10.31 -2.40
C ASN A 33 -4.73 -10.56 -0.96
N ALA A 34 -4.10 -9.56 -0.31
CA ALA A 34 -3.49 -9.71 1.00
C ALA A 34 -4.43 -9.32 2.15
N ASN A 35 -4.50 -10.15 3.19
CA ASN A 35 -5.22 -9.82 4.41
C ASN A 35 -4.36 -9.00 5.39
N LYS A 36 -5.02 -8.28 6.30
CA LYS A 36 -4.35 -7.48 7.36
C LYS A 36 -3.39 -8.30 8.22
N THR A 37 -3.75 -9.54 8.56
CA THR A 37 -2.90 -10.44 9.36
C THR A 37 -1.65 -10.86 8.61
N GLU A 38 -1.78 -11.17 7.31
CA GLU A 38 -0.66 -11.54 6.45
C GLU A 38 0.31 -10.37 6.28
N ILE A 39 -0.22 -9.15 6.05
CA ILE A 39 0.57 -7.92 5.92
C ILE A 39 1.36 -7.65 7.20
N LYS A 40 0.73 -7.82 8.37
CA LYS A 40 1.38 -7.62 9.66
C LYS A 40 2.57 -8.58 9.82
N ASN A 41 2.32 -9.87 9.65
CA ASN A 41 3.36 -10.89 9.79
C ASN A 41 4.50 -10.70 8.76
N ALA A 42 4.17 -10.29 7.52
CA ALA A 42 5.17 -10.02 6.50
C ALA A 42 6.08 -8.83 6.85
N LEU A 43 5.50 -7.74 7.36
CA LEU A 43 6.28 -6.58 7.81
C LEU A 43 7.17 -6.92 9.02
N GLU A 44 6.65 -7.68 9.98
CA GLU A 44 7.42 -8.14 11.13
C GLU A 44 8.58 -9.07 10.70
N ALA A 45 8.36 -9.94 9.72
CA ALA A 45 9.38 -10.86 9.21
C ALA A 45 10.47 -10.17 8.37
N ILE A 46 10.10 -9.20 7.51
CA ILE A 46 11.04 -8.52 6.60
C ILE A 46 11.87 -7.47 7.35
N PHE A 47 11.23 -6.68 8.21
CA PHE A 47 11.88 -5.54 8.86
C PHE A 47 12.31 -5.82 10.30
N GLY A 48 11.88 -6.95 10.90
CA GLY A 48 12.23 -7.30 12.29
C GLY A 48 11.65 -6.33 13.33
N VAL A 49 10.64 -5.55 12.96
CA VAL A 49 10.00 -4.54 13.83
C VAL A 49 8.66 -5.03 14.32
N LYS A 50 8.15 -4.47 15.42
CA LYS A 50 6.82 -4.78 15.94
C LYS A 50 5.78 -3.81 15.40
N VAL A 51 4.75 -4.32 14.73
CA VAL A 51 3.69 -3.50 14.14
C VAL A 51 2.52 -3.36 15.11
N GLU A 52 2.23 -2.12 15.52
CA GLU A 52 1.12 -1.84 16.45
C GLU A 52 -0.24 -1.89 15.76
N LYS A 53 -0.37 -1.22 14.62
CA LYS A 53 -1.63 -1.12 13.87
C LYS A 53 -1.39 -1.08 12.36
N VAL A 54 -2.21 -1.81 11.62
CA VAL A 54 -2.21 -1.81 10.14
C VAL A 54 -3.52 -1.20 9.63
N ASN A 55 -3.41 -0.20 8.77
CA ASN A 55 -4.54 0.37 8.04
C ASN A 55 -4.37 0.07 6.55
N VAL A 56 -5.44 -0.42 5.92
CA VAL A 56 -5.45 -0.79 4.50
C VAL A 56 -6.56 -0.03 3.81
N LEU A 57 -6.25 0.52 2.65
CA LEU A 57 -7.16 1.27 1.79
C LEU A 57 -7.05 0.74 0.37
N ASN A 58 -8.19 0.56 -0.29
CA ASN A 58 -8.22 0.15 -1.69
C ASN A 58 -8.26 1.39 -2.59
N MET A 59 -7.18 1.62 -3.34
CA MET A 59 -7.13 2.71 -4.33
C MET A 59 -7.65 2.20 -5.68
N LEU A 60 -8.75 2.81 -6.14
CA LEU A 60 -9.23 2.62 -7.51
C LEU A 60 -8.31 3.39 -8.46
N GLY A 61 -7.87 2.73 -9.53
CA GLY A 61 -7.06 3.39 -10.56
C GLY A 61 -7.83 4.52 -11.22
N LYS A 62 -7.14 5.60 -11.58
CA LYS A 62 -7.77 6.69 -12.34
C LYS A 62 -8.17 6.17 -13.71
N GLN A 63 -9.46 6.27 -14.03
CA GLN A 63 -9.96 5.90 -15.34
C GLN A 63 -9.54 6.98 -16.34
N ASN A 64 -8.55 6.67 -17.18
CA ASN A 64 -8.13 7.54 -18.25
C ASN A 64 -9.15 7.45 -19.39
N VAL A 65 -10.28 8.15 -19.25
CA VAL A 65 -11.17 8.39 -20.38
C VAL A 65 -10.60 9.57 -21.17
N CYS A 66 -9.95 9.28 -22.31
CA CYS A 66 -9.81 10.29 -23.34
C CYS A 66 -11.19 10.47 -23.97
N LEU A 67 -11.95 11.46 -23.49
CA LEU A 67 -13.11 11.98 -24.20
C LEU A 67 -12.61 12.75 -25.44
N HIS A 68 -12.08 12.01 -26.42
CA HIS A 68 -11.83 12.55 -27.76
C HIS A 68 -13.17 12.61 -28.48
N GLY A 69 -13.80 13.78 -28.44
CA GLY A 69 -14.81 14.24 -29.40
C GLY A 69 -16.01 13.32 -29.62
N HIS A 70 -17.10 13.60 -28.89
CA HIS A 70 -18.41 13.52 -29.51
C HIS A 70 -19.10 14.86 -29.27
N LEU A 71 -18.82 15.79 -30.18
CA LEU A 71 -19.64 16.99 -30.38
C LEU A 71 -20.76 16.56 -31.35
N PRO A 72 -22.06 16.67 -31.00
CA PRO A 72 -23.09 16.80 -32.02
C PRO A 72 -22.98 18.15 -32.74
#